data_AF-Q07R59-F1
#
_entry.id   AF-Q07R59-F1
#
_cell.length_a   1.000
_cell.length_b   1.000
_cell.length_c   1.000
_cell.angle_alpha   90.00
_cell.angle_beta   90.00
_cell.angle_gamma   90.00
#
_symmetry.space_group_name_H-M   'P 1'
#
loop_
_entity.id
_entity.type
_entity.pdbx_description
1 polymer ?
#
loop_
_entity_poly.entity_id
_entity_poly.type
_entity_poly.pdbx_seq_one_letter_code
_entity_poly.pdbx_strand_id
1 'polypeptide(L)' 'MASSPRGERLQIMLTQEEYQALDSWRFSRHMPSRAAAVRELLRRGLSAEGFSVSDGVTKSSDYGLMK' A
#
# COMPACT_ATOMS: atom_id res chain seq x y z
N MET A 1 2.68 25.43 7.66
CA MET A 1 1.49 24.97 6.91
C MET A 1 1.95 24.24 5.66
N ALA A 2 2.29 22.95 5.76
CA ALA A 2 2.78 22.18 4.60
C ALA A 2 1.62 21.36 4.02
N SER A 3 0.90 21.95 3.06
CA SER A 3 -0.07 21.27 2.22
C SER A 3 0.67 20.54 1.10
N SER A 4 0.99 19.27 1.31
CA SER A 4 1.21 18.36 0.18
C SER A 4 0.29 17.15 0.33
N PRO A 5 -0.93 17.19 -0.22
CA PRO A 5 -1.78 16.01 -0.39
C PRO A 5 -1.23 15.06 -1.48
N ARG A 6 0.01 15.27 -1.95
CA ARG A 6 0.61 14.47 -3.01
C ARG A 6 1.20 13.23 -2.39
N GLY A 7 0.50 12.11 -2.55
CA GLY A 7 1.02 10.80 -2.19
C GLY A 7 2.40 10.57 -2.83
N GLU A 8 3.27 9.87 -2.11
CA GLU A 8 4.59 9.51 -2.58
C GLU A 8 4.52 8.38 -3.62
N ARG A 9 5.35 8.45 -4.65
CA ARG A 9 5.42 7.43 -5.71
C ARG A 9 6.39 6.34 -5.30
N LEU A 10 5.86 5.18 -4.91
CA LEU A 10 6.65 3.98 -4.68
C LEU A 10 6.84 3.21 -6.00
N GLN A 11 8.09 2.92 -6.35
CA GLN A 11 8.42 1.95 -7.40
C GLN A 11 8.69 0.60 -6.73
N ILE A 12 7.99 -0.45 -7.18
CA ILE A 12 8.18 -1.82 -6.72
C ILE A 12 8.41 -2.72 -7.93
N MET A 13 9.32 -3.67 -7.77
CA MET A 13 9.50 -4.75 -8.74
C MET A 13 8.60 -5.90 -8.33
N LEU A 14 7.75 -6.34 -9.25
CA LEU A 14 6.88 -7.50 -9.07
C LEU A 14 7.25 -8.54 -10.12
N THR A 15 7.12 -9.81 -9.77
CA THR A 15 7.20 -10.87 -10.79
C THR A 15 5.98 -10.81 -11.71
N GLN A 16 6.05 -11.54 -12.82
CA GLN A 16 4.95 -11.58 -13.78
C GLN A 16 3.67 -12.17 -13.16
N GLU A 17 3.82 -13.17 -12.28
CA GLU A 17 2.73 -13.83 -11.58
C GLU A 17 2.06 -12.89 -10.57
N GLU A 18 2.86 -12.18 -9.77
CA GLU A 18 2.35 -11.19 -8.80
C GLU A 18 1.62 -10.05 -9.51
N TYR A 19 2.17 -9.58 -10.62
CA TYR A 19 1.55 -8.54 -11.44
C TYR A 19 0.18 -8.98 -11.96
N GLN A 20 0.05 -10.23 -12.45
CA GLN A 20 -1.22 -10.77 -12.91
C GLN A 20 -2.21 -10.97 -11.77
N ALA A 21 -1.76 -11.51 -10.62
CA ALA A 21 -2.60 -11.69 -9.44
C ALA A 21 -3.19 -10.36 -8.95
N LEU A 22 -2.38 -9.29 -8.96
CA LEU A 22 -2.84 -7.93 -8.63
C LEU A 22 -3.93 -7.45 -9.60
N ASP A 23 -3.74 -7.63 -10.90
CA ASP A 23 -4.73 -7.20 -11.89
C ASP A 23 -6.02 -8.03 -11.80
N SER A 24 -5.95 -9.36 -11.66
CA SER A 24 -7.12 -10.21 -11.43
C SER A 24 -7.90 -9.80 -10.18
N TRP A 25 -7.19 -9.52 -9.09
CA TRP A 25 -7.81 -9.06 -7.84
C TRP A 25 -8.46 -7.68 -8.02
N ARG A 26 -7.80 -6.75 -8.71
CA ARG A 26 -8.33 -5.42 -9.07
C ARG A 26 -9.68 -5.54 -9.81
N PHE A 27 -9.76 -6.42 -10.81
CA PHE A 27 -11.00 -6.66 -11.55
C PHE A 27 -12.10 -7.27 -10.67
N SER A 28 -11.77 -8.26 -9.84
CA SER A 28 -12.74 -8.90 -8.93
C SER A 28 -13.38 -7.93 -7.93
N ARG A 29 -12.64 -6.87 -7.55
CA ARG A 29 -13.07 -5.85 -6.58
C ARG A 29 -13.58 -4.56 -7.25
N HIS A 30 -13.73 -4.55 -8.58
CA HIS A 30 -14.14 -3.37 -9.37
C HIS A 30 -13.29 -2.11 -9.07
N MET A 31 -12.00 -2.30 -8.83
CA MET A 31 -11.10 -1.22 -8.46
C MET A 31 -10.72 -0.37 -9.70
N PRO A 32 -10.85 0.96 -9.63
CA PRO A 32 -10.73 1.84 -10.80
C PRO A 32 -9.30 1.99 -11.33
N SER A 33 -8.29 1.69 -10.50
CA SER A 33 -6.88 1.77 -10.91
C SER A 33 -6.01 0.77 -10.17
N ARG A 34 -4.85 0.44 -10.76
CA ARG A 34 -3.82 -0.40 -10.11
C ARG A 34 -3.34 0.23 -8.80
N ALA A 35 -3.14 1.54 -8.77
CA ALA A 35 -2.78 2.27 -7.55
C ALA A 35 -3.86 2.15 -6.46
N ALA A 36 -5.15 2.15 -6.81
CA ALA A 36 -6.23 1.88 -5.86
C ALA A 36 -6.16 0.46 -5.30
N ALA A 37 -5.90 -0.53 -6.16
CA ALA A 37 -5.74 -1.91 -5.72
C ALA A 37 -4.55 -2.09 -4.76
N VAL A 38 -3.38 -1.56 -5.10
CA VAL A 38 -2.19 -1.62 -4.23
C VAL A 38 -2.43 -0.94 -2.89
N ARG A 39 -3.06 0.25 -2.87
CA ARG A 39 -3.40 0.93 -1.61
C ARG A 39 -4.36 0.13 -0.73
N GLU A 40 -5.35 -0.51 -1.35
CA GLU A 40 -6.30 -1.35 -0.62
C GLU A 40 -5.63 -2.62 -0.07
N LEU A 41 -4.72 -3.25 -0.82
CA LEU A 41 -3.90 -4.37 -0.32
C LEU A 41 -3.00 -3.93 0.84
N LEU A 42 -2.33 -2.79 0.72
CA LEU A 42 -1.52 -2.23 1.81
C LEU A 42 -2.36 -1.95 3.05
N ARG A 43 -3.53 -1.32 2.89
CA ARG A 43 -4.45 -1.07 4.00
C ARG A 43 -4.89 -2.37 4.68
N ARG A 44 -5.26 -3.39 3.89
CA ARG A 44 -5.65 -4.71 4.41
C ARG A 44 -4.51 -5.43 5.11
N GLY A 45 -3.30 -5.39 4.55
CA GLY A 45 -2.10 -5.99 5.16
C GLY A 45 -1.78 -5.34 6.49
N LEU A 46 -1.73 -4.00 6.55
CA LEU A 46 -1.48 -3.26 7.79
C LEU A 46 -2.56 -3.53 8.85
N SER A 47 -3.85 -3.51 8.47
CA SER A 47 -4.92 -3.82 9.40
C SER A 47 -4.93 -5.29 9.87
N ALA A 48 -4.49 -6.23 9.03
CA ALA A 48 -4.38 -7.64 9.41
C ALA A 48 -3.25 -7.88 10.43
N GLU A 49 -2.13 -7.16 10.30
CA GLU A 49 -1.01 -7.18 11.24
C GLU A 49 -1.27 -6.35 12.52
N GLY A 50 -2.47 -5.76 12.66
CA GLY A 50 -2.82 -4.92 13.81
C GLY A 50 -2.20 -3.52 13.77
N PHE A 51 -1.56 -3.13 12.67
CA PHE A 51 -1.11 -1.76 12.45
C PHE A 51 -2.31 -0.84 12.20
N SER A 52 -2.60 0.02 13.17
CA SER A 52 -3.54 1.11 12.99
C SER A 52 -2.90 2.13 12.06
N VAL A 53 -3.44 2.28 10.84
CA VAL A 53 -3.09 3.38 9.94
C VAL A 53 -3.64 4.67 10.54
N SER A 54 -2.96 5.21 11.54
CA SER A 54 -3.27 6.53 12.08
C SER A 54 -2.83 7.58 11.05
N ASP A 55 -3.70 8.54 10.73
CA ASP A 55 -3.47 9.67 9.80
C ASP A 55 -2.30 10.62 10.21
N GLY A 56 -1.53 10.26 11.22
CA GLY A 56 -0.40 11.03 11.72
C GLY A 56 0.90 10.45 11.19
N VAL A 57 1.68 11.31 10.54
CA VAL A 57 3.10 11.15 10.20
C VAL A 57 3.86 10.46 11.35
N THR A 58 3.93 9.12 11.35
CA THR A 58 4.81 8.38 12.24
C THR A 58 6.16 8.30 11.55
N LYS A 59 7.17 8.94 12.16
CA LYS A 59 8.55 8.99 11.68
C LYS A 59 9.07 7.58 11.37
N SER A 60 9.75 7.46 10.23
CA SER A 60 10.34 6.24 9.66
C SER A 60 11.42 5.55 10.54
N SER A 61 11.60 5.97 11.79
CA SER A 61 12.61 5.44 12.72
C SER A 61 12.10 4.31 13.63
N ASP A 62 10.82 3.91 13.54
CA ASP A 62 10.21 2.92 14.44
C ASP A 62 9.84 1.59 13.75
N TYR A 63 10.14 1.40 12.47
CA TYR A 63 9.98 0.09 11.83
C TYR A 63 11.32 -0.62 11.84
N GLY A 64 11.64 -1.19 13.00
CA GLY A 64 12.83 -2.03 13.19
C GLY A 64 12.84 -3.18 12.19
N LEU A 65 13.80 -3.15 11.26
CA LEU A 65 14.25 -4.34 10.55
C LEU A 65 15.04 -5.19 11.55
N MET A 66 14.38 -6.17 12.16
CA MET A 66 15.04 -7.22 12.93
C MET A 66 14.89 -8.58 12.24
N LYS A 67 16.06 -9.04 11.77
CA LYS A 67 16.52 -10.37 11.35
C LYS A 67 15.92 -11.01 10.09
#